data_AF-A0A830C618-F1
#
_entry.id   AF-A0A830C618-F1
#
_cell.length_a   1.000
_cell.length_b   1.000
_cell.length_c   1.000
_cell.angle_alpha   90.00
_cell.angle_beta   90.00
_cell.angle_gamma   90.00
#
_symmetry.space_group_name_H-M   'P 1'
#
loop_
_entity.id
_entity.type
_entity.pdbx_description
1 polymer ?
#
loop_
_entity_poly.entity_id
_entity_poly.type
_entity_poly.pdbx_seq_one_letter_code
_entity_poly.pdbx_strand_id
1 'polypeptide(L)'
;MQNKKKRPKKDSLAEAVNVIATSFEEFVASKRKSQEKPSGVEIHDVVSMVPGLTTDEVSKAVRKLMNGDVEEFNLLKALPDEKKKEWISFLINS
;
A
#
# COMPACT_ATOMS: atom_id res chain seq x y z
N MET A 1 11.63 53.09 -37.97
CA MET A 1 12.21 51.91 -37.28
C MET A 1 11.32 51.55 -36.10
N GLN A 2 10.53 50.47 -36.17
CA GLN A 2 9.74 49.99 -35.01
C GLN A 2 10.42 48.75 -34.43
N ASN A 3 10.94 48.89 -33.20
CA ASN A 3 11.63 47.84 -32.46
C ASN A 3 10.58 46.89 -31.84
N LYS A 4 10.45 45.68 -32.40
CA LYS A 4 9.57 44.62 -31.89
C LYS A 4 10.15 44.04 -30.59
N LYS A 5 9.61 44.46 -29.45
CA LYS A 5 9.82 43.83 -28.13
C LYS A 5 9.41 42.35 -28.19
N LYS A 6 10.37 41.44 -28.32
CA LYS A 6 10.15 40.00 -28.13
C LYS A 6 9.86 39.76 -26.66
N ARG A 7 8.62 39.39 -26.33
CA ARG A 7 8.28 38.86 -25.00
C ARG A 7 8.95 37.49 -24.86
N PRO A 8 9.54 37.15 -23.70
CA PRO A 8 10.14 35.83 -23.50
C PRO A 8 9.00 34.79 -23.55
N LYS A 9 9.11 33.84 -24.47
CA LYS A 9 8.26 32.65 -24.47
C LYS A 9 8.68 31.86 -23.24
N LYS A 10 7.97 32.02 -22.12
CA LYS A 10 8.13 31.15 -20.95
C LYS A 10 8.02 29.72 -21.43
N ASP A 11 9.08 28.96 -21.21
CA ASP A 11 9.32 27.67 -21.84
C ASP A 11 8.20 26.68 -21.49
N SER A 12 7.30 26.46 -22.45
CA SER A 12 6.20 25.48 -22.38
C SER A 12 6.67 24.08 -21.97
N LEU A 13 7.96 23.78 -22.22
CA LEU A 13 8.62 22.55 -21.83
C LEU A 13 8.92 22.48 -20.33
N ALA A 14 9.33 23.58 -19.72
CA ALA A 14 9.57 23.65 -18.28
C ALA A 14 8.27 23.51 -17.49
N GLU A 15 7.19 24.11 -18.00
CA GLU A 15 5.86 23.98 -17.40
C GLU A 15 5.32 22.55 -17.50
N ALA A 16 5.49 21.90 -18.67
CA ALA A 16 5.11 20.50 -18.86
C ALA A 16 5.89 19.55 -17.94
N VAL A 17 7.21 19.75 -17.79
CA VAL A 17 8.04 18.95 -16.87
C VAL A 17 7.62 19.14 -15.42
N ASN A 18 7.28 20.38 -15.02
CA ASN A 18 6.81 20.66 -13.67
C ASN A 18 5.46 19.99 -13.36
N VAL A 19 4.53 19.97 -14.33
CA VAL A 19 3.24 19.26 -14.21
C VAL A 19 3.45 17.74 -14.09
N ILE A 20 4.39 17.17 -14.86
CA ILE A 20 4.69 15.74 -14.77
C ILE A 20 5.34 15.39 -13.42
N ALA A 21 6.28 16.22 -12.94
CA ALA A 21 6.95 16.02 -11.66
C ALA A 21 5.95 16.08 -10.49
N THR A 22 5.08 17.09 -10.47
CA THR A 22 4.04 17.24 -9.44
C THR A 22 3.03 16.11 -9.47
N SER A 23 2.57 15.68 -10.65
CA SER A 23 1.66 14.54 -10.77
C SER A 23 2.29 13.22 -10.32
N PHE A 24 3.59 13.03 -10.56
CA PHE A 24 4.34 11.89 -10.03
C PHE A 24 4.52 11.94 -8.51
N GLU A 25 4.83 13.11 -7.95
CA GLU A 25 4.90 13.30 -6.50
C GLU A 25 3.53 13.05 -5.83
N GLU A 26 2.43 13.52 -6.43
CA GLU A 26 1.07 13.24 -5.96
C GLU A 26 0.71 11.76 -6.07
N PHE A 27 1.15 11.07 -7.13
CA PHE A 27 0.96 9.63 -7.27
C PHE A 27 1.74 8.84 -6.20
N VAL A 28 3.01 9.20 -5.96
CA VAL A 28 3.82 8.58 -4.90
C VAL A 28 3.25 8.90 -3.52
N ALA A 29 2.81 10.14 -3.30
CA ALA A 29 2.19 10.56 -2.04
C ALA A 29 0.83 9.87 -1.80
N SER A 30 0.02 9.64 -2.84
CA SER A 30 -1.27 8.93 -2.72
C SER A 30 -1.08 7.44 -2.45
N LYS A 31 -0.04 6.82 -3.03
CA LYS A 31 0.38 5.46 -2.69
C LYS A 31 0.86 5.35 -1.23
N ARG A 32 1.61 6.34 -0.73
CA ARG A 32 2.04 6.40 0.68
C ARG A 32 0.90 6.70 1.66
N LYS A 33 -0.05 7.57 1.27
CA LYS A 33 -1.21 7.94 2.10
C LYS A 33 -2.23 6.81 2.25
N SER A 34 -2.24 5.82 1.35
CA SER A 34 -3.16 4.66 1.44
C SER A 34 -2.64 3.52 2.32
N GLN A 35 -1.45 3.64 2.92
CA GLN A 35 -0.90 2.64 3.81
C GLN A 35 -1.26 2.97 5.27
N GLU A 36 -2.55 3.23 5.53
CA GLU A 36 -3.03 3.25 6.92
C GLU A 36 -2.85 1.86 7.51
N LYS A 37 -2.35 1.82 8.75
CA LYS A 37 -2.11 0.55 9.43
C LYS A 37 -3.47 -0.13 9.61
N PRO A 38 -3.64 -1.38 9.15
CA PRO A 38 -4.91 -2.08 9.25
C PRO A 38 -5.35 -2.17 10.70
N SER A 39 -6.64 -1.94 10.95
CA SER A 39 -7.19 -2.05 12.31
C SER A 39 -7.08 -3.50 12.79
N GLY A 40 -6.83 -3.69 14.09
CA GLY A 40 -6.82 -5.03 14.69
C GLY A 40 -8.11 -5.81 14.44
N VAL A 41 -9.24 -5.13 14.31
CA VAL A 41 -10.54 -5.73 13.94
C VAL A 41 -10.51 -6.26 12.52
N GLU A 42 -10.00 -5.47 11.57
CA GLU A 42 -9.89 -5.89 10.16
C GLU A 42 -8.95 -7.10 10.04
N ILE A 43 -7.83 -7.09 10.77
CA ILE A 43 -6.88 -8.20 10.80
C ILE A 43 -7.57 -9.46 11.31
N HIS A 44 -8.29 -9.35 12.43
CA HIS A 44 -9.03 -10.48 13.01
C HIS A 44 -10.05 -11.06 12.05
N ASP A 45 -10.85 -10.21 11.39
CA ASP A 45 -11.88 -10.67 10.45
C ASP A 45 -11.28 -11.42 9.27
N VAL A 46 -10.23 -10.88 8.65
CA VAL A 46 -9.55 -11.52 7.52
C VAL A 46 -8.94 -12.87 7.93
N VAL A 47 -8.27 -12.94 9.08
CA VAL A 47 -7.64 -14.17 9.56
C VAL A 47 -8.68 -15.22 9.94
N SER A 48 -9.79 -14.80 10.58
CA SER A 48 -10.85 -15.72 11.02
C SER A 48 -11.66 -16.32 9.87
N MET A 49 -11.67 -15.67 8.70
CA MET A 49 -12.30 -16.21 7.49
C MET A 49 -11.50 -17.33 6.84
N VAL A 50 -10.23 -17.54 7.23
CA VAL A 50 -9.39 -18.58 6.64
C VAL A 50 -9.80 -19.95 7.19
N PRO A 51 -10.27 -20.88 6.34
CA PRO A 51 -10.76 -22.18 6.80
C PRO A 51 -9.63 -23.06 7.34
N GLY A 52 -9.93 -23.82 8.39
CA GLY A 52 -9.02 -24.82 8.94
C GLY A 52 -7.93 -24.30 9.86
N LEU A 53 -8.00 -23.04 10.30
CA LEU A 53 -7.22 -22.51 11.42
C LEU A 53 -7.88 -22.84 12.76
N THR A 54 -7.06 -23.12 13.76
CA THR A 54 -7.49 -23.20 15.16
C THR A 54 -7.57 -21.82 15.80
N THR A 55 -8.32 -21.69 16.90
CA THR A 55 -8.44 -20.42 17.64
C THR A 55 -7.09 -19.87 18.14
N ASP A 56 -6.17 -20.76 18.49
CA ASP A 56 -4.80 -20.41 18.88
C ASP A 56 -4.01 -19.83 17.69
N GLU A 57 -4.07 -20.48 16.53
CA GLU A 57 -3.41 -19.99 15.31
C GLU A 57 -3.97 -18.63 14.88
N VAL A 58 -5.29 -18.43 14.94
CA VAL A 58 -5.93 -17.13 14.67
C VAL A 58 -5.37 -16.07 15.62
N SER A 59 -5.33 -16.33 16.93
CA SER A 59 -4.84 -15.37 17.92
C SER A 59 -3.36 -15.01 17.71
N LYS A 60 -2.53 -16.02 17.40
CA LYS A 60 -1.09 -15.82 17.11
C LYS A 60 -0.89 -15.01 15.84
N ALA A 61 -1.62 -15.33 14.78
CA ALA A 61 -1.55 -14.63 13.50
C ALA A 61 -1.98 -13.18 13.63
N VAL A 62 -3.12 -12.92 14.31
CA VAL A 62 -3.60 -11.56 14.56
C VAL A 62 -2.58 -10.75 15.34
N ARG A 63 -2.04 -11.31 16.43
CA ARG A 63 -0.99 -10.63 17.22
C ARG A 63 0.24 -10.29 16.38
N LYS A 64 0.66 -11.20 15.49
CA LYS A 64 1.84 -11.00 14.67
C LYS A 64 1.60 -9.97 13.57
N LEU A 65 0.45 -10.01 12.89
CA LEU A 65 0.07 -9.03 11.87
C LEU A 65 -0.19 -7.62 12.44
N MET A 66 -0.71 -7.52 13.67
CA MET A 66 -0.86 -6.22 14.35
C MET A 66 0.49 -5.55 14.66
N ASN A 67 1.50 -6.37 14.98
CA ASN A 67 2.84 -5.91 15.33
C ASN A 67 3.80 -5.87 14.13
N GLY A 68 3.45 -6.54 13.04
CA GLY A 68 4.25 -6.70 11.83
C GLY A 68 4.06 -5.60 10.80
N ASP A 69 4.51 -5.89 9.59
CA ASP A 69 4.45 -4.95 8.48
C ASP A 69 3.08 -4.95 7.79
N VAL A 70 2.67 -3.79 7.30
CA VAL A 70 1.39 -3.63 6.58
C VAL A 70 1.37 -4.44 5.28
N GLU A 71 2.52 -4.64 4.64
CA GLU A 71 2.67 -5.49 3.46
C GLU A 71 2.38 -6.96 3.77
N GLU A 72 2.70 -7.49 4.96
CA GLU A 72 2.39 -8.87 5.33
C GLU A 72 0.88 -9.12 5.36
N PHE A 73 0.13 -8.15 5.90
CA PHE A 73 -1.33 -8.20 5.91
C PHE A 73 -1.93 -8.03 4.52
N ASN A 74 -1.41 -7.09 3.73
CA ASN A 74 -1.88 -6.88 2.35
C ASN A 74 -1.62 -8.11 1.47
N LEU A 75 -0.47 -8.76 1.65
CA LEU A 75 -0.14 -10.01 0.97
C LEU A 75 -1.14 -11.10 1.36
N LEU A 76 -1.45 -11.27 2.66
CA LEU A 76 -2.45 -12.24 3.11
C LEU A 76 -3.81 -12.05 2.43
N LYS A 77 -4.26 -10.80 2.24
CA LYS A 77 -5.52 -10.49 1.53
C LYS A 77 -5.46 -10.83 0.05
N ALA A 78 -4.29 -10.69 -0.59
CA ALA A 78 -4.08 -10.94 -2.01
C ALA A 78 -3.85 -12.42 -2.35
N LEU A 79 -3.51 -13.25 -1.37
CA LEU A 79 -3.30 -14.69 -1.59
C LEU A 79 -4.62 -15.40 -1.95
N PRO A 80 -4.58 -16.43 -2.81
CA PRO A 80 -5.71 -17.32 -2.99
C PRO A 80 -5.99 -18.08 -1.68
N ASP A 81 -7.27 -18.39 -1.42
CA ASP A 81 -7.71 -18.98 -0.15
C ASP A 81 -6.95 -20.28 0.22
N GLU A 82 -6.60 -21.08 -0.79
CA GLU A 82 -5.80 -22.31 -0.64
C GLU A 82 -4.44 -22.07 0.01
N LYS A 83 -3.82 -20.91 -0.24
CA LYS A 83 -2.48 -20.56 0.24
C LYS A 83 -2.49 -19.71 1.52
N LYS A 84 -3.63 -19.12 1.89
CA LYS A 84 -3.74 -18.25 3.08
C LYS A 84 -3.39 -19.01 4.35
N LYS A 85 -3.83 -20.26 4.46
CA LYS A 85 -3.53 -21.09 5.63
C LYS A 85 -2.03 -21.36 5.75
N GLU A 86 -1.38 -21.82 4.68
CA GLU A 86 0.07 -22.08 4.66
C GLU A 86 0.87 -20.83 4.99
N TRP A 87 0.46 -19.67 4.45
CA TRP A 87 1.08 -18.39 4.76
C TRP A 87 0.95 -18.03 6.23
N ILE A 88 -0.25 -18.18 6.81
CA ILE A 88 -0.47 -17.95 8.24
C ILE A 88 0.38 -18.91 9.08
N SER A 89 0.45 -20.19 8.73
CA SER A 89 1.30 -21.17 9.40
C SER A 89 2.79 -20.80 9.33
N PHE A 90 3.27 -20.29 8.19
CA PHE A 90 4.63 -19.75 8.08
C PHE A 90 4.82 -18.54 9.00
N LEU A 91 3.87 -17.62 8.99
CA LEU A 91 3.93 -16.36 9.72
C LEU A 91 3.94 -16.56 11.24
N ILE A 92 3.15 -17.49 11.78
CA ILE A 92 3.13 -17.78 13.22
C ILE A 92 4.35 -18.58 13.72
N ASN A 93 5.02 -19.33 12.84
CA ASN A 93 6.18 -20.17 13.17
C ASN A 93 7.53 -19.52 12.85
N SER A 94 7.52 -18.39 12.14
CA SER A 94 8.68 -17.52 11.94
C SER A 94 9.12 -16.84 13.25
#